data_AF-A0A1M4WVQ7-F1
#
_entry.id   AF-A0A1M4WVQ7-F1
#
_cell.length_a   1.000
_cell.length_b   1.000
_cell.length_c   1.000
_cell.angle_alpha   90.00
_cell.angle_beta   90.00
_cell.angle_gamma   90.00
#
_symmetry.space_group_name_H-M   'P 1'
#
loop_
_entity.id
_entity.type
_entity.pdbx_description
1 polymer ?
#
loop_
_entity_poly.entity_id
_entity_poly.type
_entity_poly.pdbx_seq_one_letter_code
_entity_poly.pdbx_strand_id
1 'polypeptide(L)' 'MKKLSDNMRKLEKGELKTIKGGLVPLGCNSWDPRKRCCRSWDAEHSSNPTCEDAPPPFA' A
#
# COMPACT_ATOMS: atom_id res chain seq x y z
N MET A 1 -19.85 -21.14 -22.12
CA MET A 1 -19.28 -20.53 -20.88
C MET A 1 -17.76 -20.51 -21.03
N LYS A 2 -17.11 -19.35 -20.93
CA LYS A 2 -15.63 -19.28 -20.92
C LYS A 2 -15.13 -19.84 -19.59
N LYS A 3 -14.27 -20.85 -19.62
CA LYS A 3 -13.62 -21.40 -18.43
C LYS A 3 -12.72 -20.32 -17.82
N LEU A 4 -13.05 -19.85 -16.62
CA LEU A 4 -12.24 -18.90 -15.85
C LEU A 4 -10.88 -19.51 -15.44
N SER A 5 -10.79 -20.83 -15.36
CA SER A 5 -9.56 -21.57 -15.00
C SER A 5 -8.41 -21.33 -15.97
N ASP A 6 -8.70 -21.06 -17.24
CA ASP A 6 -7.69 -21.00 -18.30
C ASP A 6 -6.91 -19.68 -18.29
N ASN A 7 -7.34 -18.70 -17.47
CA ASN A 7 -6.71 -17.39 -17.31
C ASN A 7 -6.04 -17.18 -15.94
N MET A 8 -6.01 -18.18 -15.07
CA MET A 8 -5.39 -18.07 -13.75
C MET A 8 -3.90 -18.45 -13.82
N ARG A 9 -3.07 -17.53 -14.34
CA ARG A 9 -1.61 -17.68 -14.27
C ARG A 9 -1.13 -17.44 -12.84
N LYS A 10 -0.16 -18.23 -12.38
CA LYS A 10 0.57 -17.93 -11.13
C LYS A 10 1.29 -16.60 -11.27
N LEU A 11 1.02 -15.69 -10.33
CA LEU A 11 1.68 -14.39 -10.27
C LEU A 11 3.13 -14.55 -9.83
N GLU A 12 4.02 -13.83 -10.50
CA GLU A 12 5.38 -13.67 -10.03
C GLU A 12 5.40 -12.82 -8.75
N LYS A 13 6.44 -13.01 -7.92
CA LYS A 13 6.55 -12.31 -6.62
C LYS A 13 6.48 -10.78 -6.77
N GLY A 14 7.01 -10.24 -7.87
CA GLY A 14 6.94 -8.82 -8.19
C GLY A 14 5.52 -8.33 -8.46
N GLU A 15 4.75 -9.09 -9.24
CA GLU A 15 3.35 -8.78 -9.55
C GLU A 15 2.49 -8.84 -8.29
N LEU A 16 2.70 -9.86 -7.45
CA LEU A 16 2.00 -9.99 -6.18
C LEU A 16 2.30 -8.82 -5.24
N LYS A 17 3.55 -8.33 -5.20
CA LYS A 17 3.90 -7.12 -4.43
C LYS A 17 3.15 -5.91 -4.96
N THR A 18 3.12 -5.70 -6.29
CA THR A 18 2.40 -4.58 -6.89
C THR A 18 0.91 -4.61 -6.56
N ILE A 19 0.26 -5.77 -6.64
CA ILE A 19 -1.17 -5.95 -6.30
C ILE A 19 -1.41 -5.70 -4.81
N LYS A 20 -0.50 -6.13 -3.94
CA LYS A 20 -0.57 -5.89 -2.49
C LYS A 20 -0.18 -4.45 -2.09
N GLY A 21 0.10 -3.58 -3.05
CA GLY A 21 0.41 -2.18 -2.80
C GLY A 21 1.86 -1.88 -2.46
N GLY A 22 2.80 -2.73 -2.88
CA GLY A 22 4.24 -2.48 -2.76
C GLY A 22 4.85 -2.91 -1.42
N LEU A 23 6.00 -2.30 -1.09
CA LEU A 23 6.68 -2.47 0.19
C LEU A 23 6.17 -1.41 1.16
N VAL A 24 5.71 -1.84 2.33
CA VAL A 24 5.36 -0.94 3.43
C VAL A 24 6.65 -0.34 4.00
N PRO A 25 6.79 1.00 4.07
CA PRO A 25 7.93 1.64 4.69
C PRO A 25 8.05 1.32 6.19
N LEU A 26 9.27 1.36 6.71
CA LEU A 26 9.52 1.20 8.15
C LEU A 26 8.80 2.31 8.94
N GLY A 27 8.15 1.93 10.04
CA GLY A 27 7.42 2.85 10.91
C GLY A 27 6.08 3.32 10.38
N CYS A 28 5.61 2.79 9.24
CA CYS A 28 4.27 3.08 8.76
C CYS A 28 3.22 2.24 9.50
N ASN A 29 2.38 2.90 10.30
CA ASN A 29 1.31 2.27 11.07
C ASN A 29 0.02 2.09 10.25
N SER A 30 -0.18 2.90 9.21
CA SER A 30 -1.39 2.86 8.38
C SER A 30 -1.06 2.99 6.90
N TRP A 31 -0.61 1.88 6.28
CA TRP A 31 -0.31 1.84 4.86
C TRP A 31 -1.57 1.79 4.00
N ASP A 32 -1.69 2.68 3.02
CA ASP A 32 -2.70 2.60 1.96
C ASP A 32 -2.11 1.88 0.73
N PRO A 33 -2.44 0.60 0.49
CA PRO A 33 -1.87 -0.15 -0.62
C PRO A 33 -2.38 0.31 -1.98
N ARG A 34 -3.52 1.02 -2.04
CA ARG A 34 -4.08 1.52 -3.31
C ARG A 34 -3.33 2.77 -3.76
N LYS A 35 -3.07 3.68 -2.81
CA LYS A 35 -2.37 4.94 -3.05
C LYS A 35 -0.84 4.84 -2.89
N ARG A 36 -0.36 3.72 -2.33
CA ARG A 36 1.06 3.47 -2.02
C ARG A 36 1.68 4.59 -1.17
N CYS A 37 0.96 4.98 -0.13
CA CYS A 37 1.38 6.02 0.80
C CYS A 37 1.03 5.61 2.24
N CYS A 38 1.71 6.21 3.20
CA CYS A 38 1.41 6.00 4.61
C CYS A 38 0.46 7.08 5.12
N ARG A 39 -0.60 6.71 5.84
CA ARG A 39 -1.56 7.65 6.45
C ARG A 39 -1.15 8.07 7.86
N SER A 40 -0.41 7.23 8.58
CA SER A 40 0.13 7.55 9.90
C SER A 40 1.45 6.83 10.15
N TRP A 41 2.39 7.57 10.72
CA TRP A 41 3.72 7.09 11.08
C TRP A 41 3.81 6.90 12.59
N ASP A 42 4.77 6.10 13.04
CA ASP A 42 5.17 6.08 14.45
C ASP A 42 5.88 7.38 14.87
N ALA A 43 6.27 7.48 16.14
CA ALA A 43 6.89 8.69 16.68
C ALA A 43 8.25 9.00 16.04
N GLU A 44 9.07 7.98 15.78
CA GLU A 44 10.41 8.12 15.20
C GLU A 44 10.35 8.58 13.74
N HIS A 45 9.29 8.23 13.04
CA HIS A 45 9.07 8.53 11.62
C HIS A 45 7.99 9.60 11.38
N SER A 46 7.60 10.34 12.42
CA SER A 46 6.52 11.34 12.37
C SER A 46 6.76 12.51 11.41
N SER A 47 8.02 12.74 11.01
CA SER A 47 8.40 13.73 9.99
C SER A 47 8.24 13.25 8.55
N ASN A 48 7.97 11.96 8.33
CA ASN A 48 7.76 11.42 6.99
C ASN A 48 6.44 11.93 6.39
N PRO A 49 6.37 12.08 5.06
CA PRO A 49 5.17 12.55 4.39
C PRO A 49 4.01 11.56 4.57
N THR A 50 2.82 12.10 4.84
CA THR A 50 1.57 11.33 4.82
C THR A 50 0.94 11.36 3.42
N CYS A 51 -0.07 10.51 3.19
CA CYS A 51 -0.90 10.58 1.99
C CYS A 51 -1.45 12.00 1.77
N GLU A 52 -1.47 12.49 0.53
CA GLU A 52 -1.93 13.85 0.19
C GLU A 52 -3.39 14.12 0.58
N ASP A 53 -4.22 13.07 0.67
CA ASP A 53 -5.61 13.13 1.12
C ASP A 53 -5.79 12.85 2.62
N ALA A 54 -4.69 12.70 3.38
CA ALA A 54 -4.80 12.61 4.82
C ALA A 54 -5.36 13.92 5.38
N PRO A 55 -6.25 13.87 6.38
CA PRO A 55 -6.69 15.09 7.05
C PRO A 55 -5.46 15.86 7.55
N PRO A 56 -5.47 17.21 7.52
CA PRO A 56 -4.42 18.00 8.13
C PRO A 56 -4.22 17.54 9.58
N PRO A 57 -3.00 17.59 10.11
CA PRO A 57 -2.69 17.08 11.45
C PRO A 57 -3.48 17.75 12.61
N PHE A 58 -4.38 18.71 12.32
CA PHE A 58 -5.16 19.47 13.31
C PHE A 58 -6.58 19.85 12.85
N ALA A 59 -7.21 19.10 11.93
CA ALA A 59 -8.61 19.32 11.56
C ALA A 59 -9.60 18.64 12.53
#